data_AF-A0A944RNR0-F1
#
_entry.id   AF-A0A944RNR0-F1
#
_cell.length_a   1.000
_cell.length_b   1.000
_cell.length_c   1.000
_cell.angle_alpha   90.00
_cell.angle_beta   90.00
_cell.angle_gamma   90.00
#
_symmetry.space_group_name_H-M   'P 1'
#
loop_
_entity.id
_entity.type
_entity.pdbx_description
1 polymer ?
#
loop_
_entity_poly.entity_id
_entity_poly.type
_entity_poly.pdbx_seq_one_letter_code
_entity_poly.pdbx_strand_id
1 'polypeptide(L)'
;MAAKKGSAKRRKWKRYESRWVMTVVFEKSSLLNFGKTSFIKLGPVVDISMNGLAVQYIGDKKRNDKTSVLSVLGPDEEILLDSIPYTIVSEDHSVELPDLKKIWNRTVQFGNLTPVHKFQLKQLIEKFTKELNVERRAGADRRQFDDPQYDEDSEWVIKKSRRKKNRRRKL
;
A
#
# COMPACT_ATOMS: atom_id res chain seq x y z
N MET A 1 38.61 -8.47 2.27
CA MET A 1 37.72 -7.50 2.95
C MET A 1 36.27 -7.91 2.69
N ALA A 2 35.55 -8.41 3.69
CA ALA A 2 34.16 -8.84 3.53
C ALA A 2 33.21 -7.63 3.65
N ALA A 3 32.46 -7.33 2.59
CA ALA A 3 31.43 -6.29 2.60
C ALA A 3 30.37 -6.64 3.66
N LYS A 4 30.23 -5.80 4.69
CA LYS A 4 29.11 -5.89 5.64
C LYS A 4 27.82 -5.72 4.86
N LYS A 5 27.10 -6.83 4.61
CA LYS A 5 25.73 -6.80 4.09
C LYS A 5 24.89 -5.96 5.05
N GLY A 6 24.57 -4.73 4.66
CA GLY A 6 23.61 -3.90 5.39
C GLY A 6 22.32 -4.68 5.55
N SER A 7 21.83 -4.80 6.78
CA SER A 7 20.56 -5.48 7.05
C SER A 7 19.46 -4.81 6.25
N ALA A 8 18.93 -5.50 5.24
CA ALA A 8 17.84 -4.98 4.42
C ALA A 8 16.70 -4.55 5.34
N LYS A 9 16.37 -3.25 5.34
CA LYS A 9 15.32 -2.69 6.19
C LYS A 9 14.01 -3.39 5.84
N ARG A 10 13.56 -4.28 6.73
CA ARG A 10 12.34 -5.07 6.54
C ARG A 10 11.11 -4.16 6.54
N ARG A 11 10.12 -4.51 5.73
CA ARG A 11 8.87 -3.76 5.58
C ARG A 11 8.05 -3.84 6.88
N LYS A 12 7.42 -2.72 7.25
CA LYS A 12 6.55 -2.61 8.43
C LYS A 12 5.08 -2.97 8.19
N TRP A 13 4.67 -3.20 6.95
CA TRP A 13 3.26 -3.46 6.62
C TRP A 13 3.12 -4.64 5.67
N LYS A 14 2.08 -5.43 5.89
CA LYS A 14 1.68 -6.54 5.00
C LYS A 14 1.12 -5.96 3.71
N ARG A 15 1.43 -6.62 2.59
CA ARG A 15 0.85 -6.36 1.27
C ARG A 15 -0.16 -7.44 0.94
N TYR A 16 -1.21 -7.04 0.24
CA TYR A 16 -2.32 -7.87 -0.14
C TYR A 16 -2.45 -7.81 -1.65
N GLU A 17 -2.49 -8.98 -2.29
CA GLU A 17 -2.66 -9.08 -3.73
C GLU A 17 -4.11 -8.73 -4.08
N SER A 18 -4.27 -7.87 -5.09
CA SER A 18 -5.60 -7.49 -5.55
C SER A 18 -6.26 -8.66 -6.25
N ARG A 19 -7.46 -9.05 -5.82
CA ARG A 19 -8.26 -10.08 -6.51
C ARG A 19 -8.98 -9.50 -7.72
N TRP A 20 -9.30 -8.21 -7.66
CA TRP A 20 -10.15 -7.53 -8.62
C TRP A 20 -9.34 -6.54 -9.45
N VAL A 21 -9.86 -6.20 -10.63
CA VAL A 21 -9.25 -5.21 -11.50
C VAL A 21 -9.61 -3.82 -10.96
N MET A 22 -8.85 -3.35 -9.97
CA MET A 22 -8.88 -1.96 -9.53
C MET A 22 -7.91 -1.16 -10.38
N THR A 23 -8.29 0.04 -10.81
CA THR A 23 -7.43 0.90 -11.64
C THR A 23 -6.97 2.12 -10.87
N VAL A 24 -5.69 2.48 -11.01
CA VAL A 24 -5.15 3.73 -10.46
C VAL A 24 -5.24 4.84 -11.49
N VAL A 25 -5.70 5.99 -11.03
CA VAL A 25 -5.73 7.24 -11.78
C VAL A 25 -4.88 8.28 -11.06
N PHE A 26 -4.01 8.96 -11.78
CA PHE A 26 -3.26 10.09 -11.26
C PHE A 26 -3.87 11.41 -11.68
N GLU A 27 -3.94 12.32 -10.71
CA GLU A 27 -4.42 13.66 -10.94
C GLU A 27 -3.24 14.57 -11.29
N LYS A 28 -3.22 15.08 -12.52
CA LYS A 28 -2.23 16.06 -12.96
C LYS A 28 -2.81 17.46 -12.82
N SER A 29 -2.37 18.14 -11.77
CA SER A 29 -2.59 19.57 -11.59
C SER A 29 -1.92 20.33 -12.73
N SER A 30 -2.71 20.96 -13.59
CA SER A 30 -2.17 21.84 -14.62
C SER A 30 -1.87 23.19 -13.99
N LEU A 31 -0.58 23.55 -13.91
CA LEU A 31 -0.17 24.88 -13.43
C LEU A 31 -0.49 26.00 -14.43
N LEU A 32 -0.86 25.67 -15.68
CA LEU A 32 -1.03 26.65 -16.76
C LEU A 32 -2.40 26.63 -17.44
N ASN A 33 -3.27 25.64 -17.19
CA ASN A 33 -4.57 25.55 -17.84
C ASN A 33 -5.70 25.90 -16.87
N PHE A 34 -6.48 26.91 -17.24
CA PHE A 34 -7.74 27.35 -16.64
C PHE A 34 -8.66 26.21 -16.17
N GLY A 35 -8.46 25.72 -14.93
CA GLY A 35 -9.39 24.88 -14.18
C GLY A 35 -9.58 23.43 -14.64
N LYS A 36 -8.90 22.96 -15.71
CA LYS A 36 -9.07 21.57 -16.18
C LYS A 36 -8.01 20.65 -15.59
N THR A 37 -8.40 19.90 -14.58
CA THR A 37 -7.67 18.74 -14.09
C THR A 37 -7.59 17.68 -15.19
N SER A 38 -6.38 17.22 -15.49
CA SER A 38 -6.19 16.08 -16.41
C SER A 38 -5.90 14.82 -15.60
N PHE A 39 -6.55 13.72 -15.98
CA PHE A 39 -6.40 12.42 -15.33
C PHE A 39 -5.57 11.48 -16.19
N ILE A 40 -4.63 10.78 -15.56
CA ILE A 40 -3.79 9.78 -16.22
C ILE A 40 -4.16 8.41 -15.66
N LYS A 41 -4.88 7.61 -16.46
CA LYS A 41 -5.15 6.20 -16.16
C LYS A 41 -3.87 5.40 -16.36
N LEU A 42 -3.42 4.68 -15.34
CA LEU A 42 -2.23 3.83 -15.42
C LEU A 42 -2.58 2.40 -15.82
N GLY A 43 -3.34 1.73 -14.96
CA GLY A 43 -3.62 0.30 -15.08
C GLY A 43 -3.91 -0.34 -13.72
N PRO A 44 -3.84 -1.67 -13.64
CA PRO A 44 -4.36 -2.41 -12.50
C PRO A 44 -3.46 -2.31 -11.27
N VAL A 45 -4.08 -2.28 -10.09
CA VAL A 45 -3.41 -2.48 -8.81
C VAL A 45 -2.98 -3.94 -8.69
N VAL A 46 -1.68 -4.18 -8.51
CA VAL A 46 -1.10 -5.51 -8.31
C VAL A 46 -1.19 -5.91 -6.85
N ASP A 47 -0.70 -5.02 -5.97
CA ASP A 47 -0.74 -5.20 -4.53
C ASP A 47 -1.08 -3.88 -3.83
N ILE A 48 -1.68 -3.98 -2.66
CA ILE A 48 -2.02 -2.84 -1.82
C ILE A 48 -1.74 -3.13 -0.34
N SER A 49 -1.44 -2.07 0.40
CA SER A 49 -1.20 -2.09 1.85
C SER A 49 -1.67 -0.77 2.45
N MET A 50 -1.70 -0.69 3.79
CA MET A 50 -2.00 0.56 4.50
C MET A 50 -1.03 1.72 4.17
N ASN A 51 0.16 1.42 3.63
CA ASN A 51 1.21 2.40 3.40
C ASN A 51 1.47 2.71 1.92
N GLY A 52 0.84 2.00 1.00
CA GLY A 52 1.10 2.17 -0.42
C GLY A 52 0.55 1.04 -1.26
N LEU A 53 0.71 1.18 -2.57
CA LEU A 53 0.26 0.20 -3.57
C LEU A 53 1.34 0.00 -4.64
N ALA A 54 1.23 -1.11 -5.35
CA ALA A 54 1.93 -1.36 -6.60
C ALA A 54 0.91 -1.37 -7.74
N VAL A 55 1.26 -0.70 -8.84
CA VAL A 55 0.44 -0.59 -10.04
C VAL A 55 1.24 -0.98 -11.26
N GLN A 56 0.58 -1.67 -12.19
CA GLN A 56 1.13 -1.98 -13.50
C GLN A 56 0.58 -1.04 -14.57
N TYR A 57 1.44 -0.63 -15.49
CA TYR A 57 1.00 0.08 -16.69
C TYR A 57 1.88 -0.28 -17.89
N ILE A 58 1.31 -0.12 -19.08
CA ILE A 58 2.01 -0.37 -20.34
C ILE A 58 2.47 0.97 -20.92
N GLY A 59 3.72 1.04 -21.35
CA GLY A 59 4.24 2.19 -22.07
C GLY A 59 5.69 2.06 -22.52
N ASP A 60 6.07 2.91 -23.46
CA ASP A 60 7.39 2.85 -24.11
C ASP A 60 8.49 3.44 -23.21
N LYS A 61 8.10 4.35 -22.30
CA LYS A 61 9.00 5.08 -21.40
C LYS A 61 8.38 5.28 -20.02
N LYS A 62 9.26 5.52 -19.03
CA LYS A 62 8.86 5.95 -17.69
C LYS A 62 8.03 7.22 -17.75
N ARG A 63 6.85 7.21 -17.13
CA ARG A 63 6.02 8.42 -17.01
C ARG A 63 6.60 9.33 -15.94
N ASN A 64 7.04 10.53 -16.33
CA ASN A 64 7.48 11.51 -15.35
C ASN A 64 6.25 12.27 -14.85
N ASP A 65 5.70 11.80 -13.74
CA ASP A 65 4.47 12.35 -13.18
C ASP A 65 4.83 13.35 -12.08
N LYS A 66 4.63 14.64 -12.36
CA LYS A 66 4.65 15.70 -11.34
C LYS A 66 3.38 15.71 -10.47
N THR A 67 2.60 14.63 -10.50
CA THR A 67 1.34 14.51 -9.79
C THR A 67 1.60 14.15 -8.34
N SER A 68 0.92 14.82 -7.41
CA SER A 68 1.03 14.54 -5.97
C SER A 68 -0.09 13.65 -5.46
N VAL A 69 -1.12 13.40 -6.26
CA VAL A 69 -2.38 12.81 -5.82
C VAL A 69 -2.84 11.67 -6.74
N LEU A 70 -3.35 10.60 -6.14
CA LEU A 70 -3.93 9.45 -6.84
C LEU A 70 -5.34 9.12 -6.33
N SER A 71 -6.13 8.53 -7.20
CA SER A 71 -7.41 7.89 -6.87
C SER A 71 -7.42 6.44 -7.35
N VAL A 72 -8.16 5.59 -6.65
CA VAL A 72 -8.34 4.17 -6.99
C VAL A 72 -9.79 3.94 -7.37
N LEU A 73 -9.99 3.42 -8.58
CA LEU A 73 -11.29 3.08 -9.13
C LEU A 73 -11.54 1.57 -9.00
N GLY A 74 -12.78 1.22 -8.67
CA GLY A 74 -13.28 -0.15 -8.67
C GLY A 74 -13.59 -0.66 -10.09
N PRO A 75 -14.08 -1.91 -10.19
CA PRO A 75 -14.45 -2.52 -11.47
C PRO A 75 -15.51 -1.73 -12.25
N ASP A 76 -16.47 -1.13 -11.54
CA ASP A 76 -17.58 -0.36 -12.11
C ASP A 76 -17.25 1.14 -12.24
N GLU A 77 -15.95 1.47 -12.28
CA GLU A 77 -15.41 2.85 -12.29
C GLU A 77 -15.84 3.72 -11.10
N GLU A 78 -16.41 3.11 -10.05
CA GLU A 78 -16.69 3.76 -8.78
C GLU A 78 -15.40 4.18 -8.07
N ILE A 79 -15.39 5.38 -7.48
CA ILE A 79 -14.23 5.87 -6.73
C ILE A 79 -14.20 5.16 -5.37
N LEU A 80 -13.21 4.29 -5.16
CA LEU A 80 -13.01 3.56 -3.91
C LEU A 80 -12.10 4.31 -2.94
N LEU A 81 -11.09 4.99 -3.50
CA LEU A 81 -10.22 5.90 -2.77
C LEU A 81 -10.03 7.15 -3.60
N ASP A 82 -10.24 8.30 -2.98
CA ASP A 82 -10.12 9.56 -3.67
C ASP A 82 -8.98 10.40 -3.10
N SER A 83 -8.32 11.13 -3.98
CA SER A 83 -7.42 12.23 -3.63
C SER A 83 -6.33 11.88 -2.61
N ILE A 84 -5.69 10.71 -2.75
CA ILE A 84 -4.64 10.24 -1.85
C ILE A 84 -3.29 10.85 -2.23
N PRO A 85 -2.62 11.58 -1.31
CA PRO A 85 -1.27 12.06 -1.56
C PRO A 85 -0.31 10.87 -1.63
N TYR A 86 0.64 10.90 -2.56
CA TYR A 86 1.60 9.81 -2.73
C TYR A 86 2.99 10.26 -3.16
N THR A 87 3.95 9.36 -3.03
CA THR A 87 5.31 9.49 -3.54
C THR A 87 5.71 8.21 -4.28
N ILE A 88 6.46 8.33 -5.38
CA ILE A 88 6.96 7.17 -6.12
C ILE A 88 8.19 6.64 -5.38
N VAL A 89 8.16 5.36 -4.99
CA VAL A 89 9.26 4.69 -4.28
C VAL A 89 10.17 3.96 -5.25
N SER A 90 9.58 3.23 -6.19
CA SER A 90 10.31 2.51 -7.22
C SER A 90 9.51 2.43 -8.51
N GLU A 91 10.24 2.33 -9.60
CA GLU A 91 9.68 2.12 -10.92
C GLU A 91 10.63 1.26 -11.75
N ASP A 92 10.20 0.02 -11.95
CA ASP A 92 10.98 -1.04 -12.56
C ASP A 92 10.21 -1.60 -13.76
N HIS A 93 10.92 -1.99 -14.81
CA HIS A 93 10.32 -2.70 -15.93
C HIS A 93 10.26 -4.20 -15.57
N SER A 94 9.15 -4.86 -15.86
CA SER A 94 8.99 -6.29 -15.60
C SER A 94 9.19 -7.12 -16.86
N VAL A 95 8.59 -6.72 -17.96
CA VAL A 95 8.50 -7.49 -19.21
C VAL A 95 8.45 -6.54 -20.41
N GLU A 96 9.07 -6.94 -21.52
CA GLU A 96 8.94 -6.29 -22.82
C GLU A 96 7.97 -7.12 -23.69
N LEU A 97 7.01 -6.43 -24.31
CA LEU A 97 6.01 -7.01 -25.19
C LEU A 97 6.52 -7.05 -26.64
N PRO A 98 5.94 -7.90 -27.52
CA PRO A 98 6.35 -8.01 -28.92
C PRO A 98 6.26 -6.70 -29.72
N ASP A 99 5.45 -5.75 -29.27
CA ASP A 99 5.25 -4.43 -29.87
C ASP A 99 6.25 -3.37 -29.35
N LEU A 100 7.34 -3.80 -28.71
CA LEU A 100 8.35 -2.95 -28.04
C LEU A 100 7.81 -2.13 -26.85
N LYS A 101 6.55 -2.34 -26.44
CA LYS A 101 6.03 -1.73 -25.23
C LYS A 101 6.55 -2.47 -24.01
N LYS A 102 6.69 -1.74 -22.91
CA LYS A 102 7.16 -2.31 -21.65
C LYS A 102 6.04 -2.29 -20.63
N ILE A 103 5.94 -3.36 -19.86
CA ILE A 103 5.13 -3.42 -18.66
C ILE A 103 5.97 -2.85 -17.52
N TRP A 104 5.51 -1.75 -16.95
CA TRP A 104 6.14 -1.06 -15.84
C TRP A 104 5.43 -1.41 -14.54
N ASN A 105 6.21 -1.79 -13.53
CA ASN A 105 5.78 -1.92 -12.15
C ASN A 105 6.15 -0.64 -11.40
N ARG A 106 5.15 0.16 -11.04
CA ARG A 106 5.34 1.35 -10.22
C ARG A 106 4.87 1.08 -8.80
N THR A 107 5.77 1.28 -7.84
CA THR A 107 5.44 1.24 -6.42
C THR A 107 5.31 2.65 -5.90
N VAL A 108 4.17 2.94 -5.26
CA VAL A 108 3.92 4.22 -4.61
C VAL A 108 3.77 4.02 -3.10
N GLN A 109 4.22 5.01 -2.35
CA GLN A 109 3.98 5.13 -0.92
C GLN A 109 2.98 6.25 -0.69
N PHE A 110 1.95 5.97 0.11
CA PHE A 110 0.99 6.99 0.52
C PHE A 110 1.66 8.00 1.46
N GLY A 111 1.31 9.26 1.28
CA GLY A 111 1.69 10.36 2.16
C GLY A 111 0.86 10.37 3.44
N ASN A 112 0.54 11.56 3.93
CA ASN A 112 -0.29 11.71 5.11
C ASN A 112 -1.76 11.38 4.79
N LEU A 113 -2.20 10.22 5.27
CA LEU A 113 -3.59 9.77 5.14
C LEU A 113 -4.46 10.36 6.26
N THR A 114 -5.59 10.94 5.88
CA THR A 114 -6.65 11.32 6.82
C THR A 114 -7.27 10.08 7.48
N PRO A 115 -7.95 10.20 8.62
CA PRO A 115 -8.68 9.07 9.21
C PRO A 115 -9.70 8.44 8.25
N VAL A 116 -10.36 9.27 7.44
CA VAL A 116 -11.29 8.82 6.40
C VAL A 116 -10.58 7.96 5.35
N HIS A 117 -9.44 8.42 4.82
CA HIS A 117 -8.66 7.64 3.86
C HIS A 117 -8.19 6.31 4.45
N LYS A 118 -7.74 6.30 5.71
CA LYS A 118 -7.33 5.05 6.39
C LYS A 118 -8.50 4.08 6.51
N PHE A 119 -9.68 4.58 6.86
CA PHE A 119 -10.89 3.78 6.95
C PHE A 119 -11.30 3.21 5.59
N GLN A 120 -11.38 4.04 4.55
CA GLN A 120 -11.70 3.60 3.19
C GLN A 120 -10.67 2.58 2.67
N LEU A 121 -9.39 2.81 2.94
CA LEU A 121 -8.31 1.90 2.53
C LEU A 121 -8.44 0.54 3.22
N LYS A 122 -8.80 0.53 4.51
CA LYS A 122 -9.10 -0.69 5.25
C LYS A 122 -10.27 -1.45 4.62
N GLN A 123 -11.38 -0.76 4.37
CA GLN A 123 -12.55 -1.36 3.71
C GLN A 123 -12.22 -1.90 2.32
N LEU A 124 -11.41 -1.17 1.54
CA LEU A 124 -10.96 -1.59 0.23
C LEU A 124 -10.11 -2.86 0.32
N ILE A 125 -9.13 -2.91 1.23
CA ILE A 125 -8.28 -4.10 1.43
C ILE A 125 -9.15 -5.29 1.83
N GLU A 126 -10.06 -5.12 2.79
CA GLU A 126 -10.95 -6.20 3.26
C GLU A 126 -11.88 -6.70 2.14
N LYS A 127 -12.43 -5.81 1.31
CA LYS A 127 -13.37 -6.16 0.24
C LYS A 127 -12.69 -6.76 -1.00
N PHE A 128 -11.54 -6.22 -1.41
CA PHE A 128 -10.98 -6.47 -2.74
C PHE A 128 -9.68 -7.30 -2.76
N THR A 129 -9.18 -7.71 -1.61
CA THR A 129 -7.98 -8.57 -1.55
C THR A 129 -8.34 -9.95 -1.06
N LYS A 130 -7.63 -10.99 -1.54
CA LYS A 130 -7.77 -12.31 -0.91
C LYS A 130 -7.17 -12.21 0.48
N GLU A 131 -7.90 -12.66 1.49
CA GLU A 131 -7.24 -13.19 2.68
C GLU A 131 -6.32 -14.31 2.21
N LEU A 132 -5.02 -14.03 2.05
CA LEU A 132 -4.03 -15.08 2.20
C LEU A 132 -4.22 -15.59 3.62
N ASN A 133 -4.95 -16.70 3.74
CA ASN A 133 -5.24 -17.46 4.95
C ASN A 133 -4.25 -17.12 6.06
N VAL A 134 -4.80 -16.58 7.14
CA VAL A 134 -4.09 -16.10 8.35
C VAL A 134 -3.34 -17.23 9.09
N GLU A 135 -3.39 -18.47 8.62
CA GLU A 135 -2.88 -19.67 9.31
C GLU A 135 -1.59 -20.30 8.77
N ARG A 136 -0.61 -19.49 8.34
CA ARG A 136 0.78 -19.99 8.16
C ARG A 136 1.85 -19.16 8.84
N ARG A 137 1.52 -18.52 9.97
CA ARG A 137 2.54 -18.11 10.95
C ARG A 137 2.49 -19.07 12.13
N ALA A 138 3.29 -20.14 12.06
CA ALA A 138 3.59 -20.98 13.21
C ALA A 138 4.05 -20.11 14.38
N GLY A 139 3.63 -20.46 15.61
CA GLY A 139 3.59 -19.63 16.83
C GLY A 139 4.88 -18.97 17.37
N ALA A 140 5.96 -18.92 16.60
CA ALA A 140 7.16 -18.14 16.90
C ALA A 140 7.14 -16.73 16.25
N ASP A 141 6.64 -16.61 15.02
CA ASP A 141 6.67 -15.34 14.25
C ASP A 141 5.69 -14.28 14.76
N ARG A 142 4.66 -14.68 15.52
CA ARG A 142 3.74 -13.75 16.20
C ARG A 142 4.40 -12.89 17.27
N ARG A 143 5.62 -13.22 17.72
CA ARG A 143 6.28 -12.55 18.86
C ARG A 143 7.26 -11.45 18.45
N GLN A 144 7.59 -11.32 17.17
CA GLN A 144 8.66 -10.41 16.71
C GLN A 144 8.15 -9.17 15.95
N PHE A 145 6.85 -9.06 15.72
CA PHE A 145 6.29 -7.98 14.93
C PHE A 145 5.21 -7.24 15.73
N ASP A 146 5.56 -6.07 16.23
CA ASP A 146 4.57 -5.10 16.74
C ASP A 146 3.87 -4.49 15.54
N ASP A 147 2.68 -4.98 15.24
CA ASP A 147 1.76 -4.33 14.32
C ASP A 147 1.09 -3.16 15.08
N PRO A 148 1.38 -1.89 14.73
CA PRO A 148 0.84 -0.75 15.46
C PRO A 148 -0.69 -0.64 15.35
N GLN A 149 -1.35 -1.34 14.43
CA GLN A 149 -2.82 -1.44 14.40
C GLN A 149 -3.38 -2.38 15.47
N TYR A 150 -2.58 -3.31 16.01
CA TYR A 150 -3.01 -4.25 17.04
C TYR A 150 -2.96 -3.68 18.46
N ASP A 151 -2.26 -2.56 18.66
CA ASP A 151 -2.00 -1.98 19.98
C ASP A 151 -3.19 -1.20 20.56
N GLU A 152 -4.13 -0.73 19.73
CA GLU A 152 -5.20 0.16 20.19
C GLU A 152 -6.46 -0.61 20.67
N ASP A 153 -6.82 -1.75 20.07
CA ASP A 153 -8.12 -2.41 20.34
C ASP A 153 -8.09 -3.90 20.75
N SER A 154 -6.91 -4.54 20.84
CA SER A 154 -6.89 -5.98 21.15
C SER A 154 -6.96 -6.23 22.66
N GLU A 155 -7.94 -7.02 23.12
CA GLU A 155 -8.06 -7.53 24.51
C GLU A 155 -6.74 -8.12 25.07
N TRP A 156 -5.84 -8.51 24.16
CA TRP A 156 -4.48 -8.97 24.42
C TRP A 156 -3.60 -7.92 25.13
N VAL A 157 -3.70 -6.63 24.78
CA VAL A 157 -2.96 -5.52 25.43
C VAL A 157 -3.47 -5.31 26.85
N ILE A 158 -4.79 -5.36 27.05
CA ILE A 158 -5.45 -5.30 28.36
C ILE A 158 -5.01 -6.48 29.24
N LYS A 159 -4.87 -7.69 28.68
CA LYS A 159 -4.36 -8.86 29.40
C LYS A 159 -2.88 -8.74 29.79
N LYS A 160 -2.03 -8.17 28.91
CA LYS A 160 -0.60 -7.96 29.16
C LYS A 160 -0.36 -6.92 30.25
N SER A 161 -1.10 -5.80 30.24
CA SER A 161 -1.00 -4.76 31.28
C SER A 161 -1.43 -5.29 32.66
N ARG A 162 -2.52 -6.08 32.72
CA ARG A 162 -2.95 -6.79 33.94
C ARG A 162 -1.90 -7.76 34.48
N ARG A 163 -1.24 -8.54 33.62
CA ARG A 163 -0.15 -9.45 34.03
C ARG A 163 1.08 -8.70 34.57
N LYS A 164 1.45 -7.57 33.97
CA LYS A 164 2.56 -6.72 34.45
C LYS A 164 2.25 -6.11 35.83
N LYS A 165 0.99 -5.69 36.06
CA LYS A 165 0.55 -5.09 37.33
C LYS A 165 0.55 -6.10 38.49
N ASN A 166 0.18 -7.35 38.23
CA ASN A 166 0.21 -8.41 39.26
C ASN A 166 1.62 -8.88 39.64
N ARG A 167 2.60 -8.79 38.73
CA ARG A 167 4.00 -9.12 39.05
C ARG A 167 4.67 -8.12 39.98
N ARG A 168 4.29 -6.84 39.92
CA ARG A 168 4.81 -5.77 40.79
C ARG A 168 4.22 -5.77 42.21
N ARG A 169 3.17 -6.57 42.46
CA ARG A 169 2.55 -6.71 43.79
C ARG A 169 3.06 -7.93 44.56
N LYS A 170 3.94 -8.74 43.96
CA LYS A 170 4.51 -9.96 44.55
C LYS A 170 6.02 -9.86 44.79
N LEU A 171 6.57 -8.65 44.66
CA LEU A 171 7.87 -8.23 45.16
C LEU A 171 7.59 -7.18 46.23
#